data_AF-A0A3S0BZ90-F1
#
_entry.id   AF-A0A3S0BZ90-F1
#
_cell.length_a   1.000
_cell.length_b   1.000
_cell.length_c   1.000
_cell.angle_alpha   90.00
_cell.angle_beta   90.00
_cell.angle_gamma   90.00
#
_symmetry.space_group_name_H-M   'P 1'
#
loop_
_entity.id
_entity.type
_entity.pdbx_description
1 polymer ?
#
loop_
_entity_poly.entity_id
_entity_poly.type
_entity_poly.pdbx_seq_one_letter_code
_entity_poly.pdbx_strand_id
1 'polypeptide(L)'
;MKYKILVLLFLPFLSFAQPKLDINKILIGSAIGFMGGVASGYHEVTLHHYPKFKAIHPYANDEYFNPELSWVRKYKDWPLNTDARYFGSKDILVWTTDFYHLTNTIDRISFLSATLVVTIGEKKPWWHYAINVGSTLLARRIGFGLVYDYIYK
;
A
#
# COMPACT_ATOMS: atom_id res chain seq x y z
N MET A 1 -23.84 -33.00 -41.50
CA MET A 1 -23.76 -31.56 -41.84
C MET A 1 -24.01 -30.61 -40.67
N LYS A 2 -24.87 -30.94 -39.69
CA LYS A 2 -25.30 -30.01 -38.62
C LYS A 2 -24.19 -29.56 -37.64
N TYR A 3 -23.14 -30.35 -37.44
CA TYR A 3 -22.07 -30.04 -36.47
C TYR A 3 -20.94 -29.16 -37.04
N LYS A 4 -20.80 -29.11 -38.38
CA LYS A 4 -19.75 -28.30 -39.04
C LYS A 4 -20.04 -26.79 -38.96
N ILE A 5 -21.31 -26.41 -38.83
CA ILE A 5 -21.74 -25.01 -38.67
C ILE A 5 -21.47 -24.50 -37.25
N LEU A 6 -21.55 -25.36 -36.22
CA LEU A 6 -21.28 -24.97 -34.84
C LEU A 6 -19.80 -24.61 -34.60
N VAL A 7 -18.86 -25.31 -35.25
CA VAL A 7 -17.42 -25.03 -35.13
C VAL A 7 -17.05 -23.69 -35.81
N LEU A 8 -17.77 -23.30 -36.87
CA LEU A 8 -17.57 -22.03 -37.57
C LEU A 8 -18.06 -20.81 -36.78
N LEU A 9 -19.02 -20.98 -35.87
CA LEU A 9 -19.53 -19.90 -35.01
C LEU A 9 -18.57 -19.51 -33.88
N PHE A 10 -17.61 -20.38 -33.53
CA PHE A 10 -16.59 -20.09 -32.51
C PHE A 10 -15.23 -19.64 -33.06
N LEU A 11 -15.01 -19.79 -34.37
CA LEU A 11 -13.80 -19.33 -35.05
C LEU A 11 -13.50 -17.82 -34.91
N PRO A 12 -14.47 -16.88 -34.88
CA PRO A 12 -14.15 -15.47 -34.66
C PRO A 12 -13.69 -15.16 -33.22
N PHE A 13 -13.85 -16.08 -32.26
CA PHE A 13 -13.32 -15.92 -30.90
C PHE A 13 -11.85 -16.33 -30.76
N LEU A 14 -11.27 -17.02 -31.75
CA LEU A 14 -9.89 -17.49 -31.73
C LEU A 14 -8.90 -16.53 -32.41
N SER A 15 -9.39 -15.46 -33.06
CA SER A 15 -8.56 -14.53 -33.85
C SER A 15 -8.39 -13.14 -33.24
N PHE A 16 -8.80 -12.91 -32.00
CA PHE A 16 -8.32 -11.74 -31.28
C PHE A 16 -6.90 -12.02 -30.80
N ALA A 17 -5.91 -11.36 -31.40
CA ALA A 17 -4.59 -11.25 -30.82
C ALA A 17 -4.75 -10.70 -29.40
N GLN A 18 -4.78 -11.59 -28.40
CA GLN A 18 -4.98 -11.16 -27.03
C GLN A 18 -3.81 -10.27 -26.66
N PRO A 19 -4.06 -9.05 -26.14
CA PRO A 19 -2.97 -8.19 -25.73
C PRO A 19 -2.14 -8.94 -24.70
N LYS A 20 -0.81 -8.91 -24.85
CA LYS A 20 0.09 -9.62 -23.94
C LYS A 20 -0.04 -9.04 -22.53
N LEU A 21 0.05 -9.90 -21.53
CA LEU A 21 0.11 -9.49 -20.14
C LEU A 21 1.36 -8.63 -19.93
N ASP A 22 1.17 -7.44 -19.38
CA ASP A 22 2.27 -6.52 -19.09
C ASP A 22 2.90 -6.89 -17.75
N ILE A 23 3.99 -7.66 -17.82
CA ILE A 23 4.71 -8.13 -16.63
C ILE A 23 5.31 -6.96 -15.86
N ASN A 24 5.71 -5.87 -16.52
CA ASN A 24 6.27 -4.71 -15.84
C ASN A 24 5.23 -4.05 -14.93
N LYS A 25 3.98 -3.93 -15.40
CA LYS A 25 2.89 -3.43 -14.55
C LYS A 25 2.62 -4.32 -13.35
N ILE A 26 2.68 -5.63 -13.51
CA ILE A 26 2.52 -6.57 -12.40
C ILE A 26 3.65 -6.39 -11.39
N LEU A 27 4.90 -6.32 -11.85
CA LEU A 27 6.06 -6.18 -10.98
C LEU A 27 6.06 -4.84 -10.24
N ILE A 28 5.81 -3.73 -10.95
CA ILE A 28 5.76 -2.39 -10.35
C ILE A 28 4.57 -2.30 -9.38
N GLY A 29 3.38 -2.73 -9.78
CA GLY A 29 2.20 -2.75 -8.90
C GLY A 29 2.43 -3.59 -7.65
N SER A 30 3.03 -4.77 -7.81
CA SER A 30 3.36 -5.67 -6.69
C SER A 30 4.42 -5.09 -5.76
N ALA A 31 5.47 -4.46 -6.30
CA ALA A 31 6.49 -3.80 -5.48
C ALA A 31 5.90 -2.65 -4.67
N ILE A 32 5.05 -1.82 -5.27
CA ILE A 32 4.34 -0.73 -4.58
C ILE A 32 3.40 -1.30 -3.51
N GLY A 33 2.64 -2.34 -3.86
CA GLY A 33 1.74 -3.05 -2.95
C GLY A 33 2.49 -3.62 -1.75
N PHE A 34 3.63 -4.27 -1.98
CA PHE A 34 4.51 -4.78 -0.93
C PHE A 34 4.96 -3.67 0.02
N MET A 35 5.42 -2.53 -0.49
CA MET A 35 5.83 -1.38 0.34
C MET A 35 4.66 -0.82 1.16
N GLY A 36 3.45 -0.75 0.58
CA GLY A 36 2.25 -0.37 1.33
C GLY A 36 1.93 -1.37 2.45
N GLY A 37 2.13 -2.66 2.18
CA GLY A 37 1.99 -3.74 3.15
C GLY A 37 2.97 -3.61 4.32
N VAL A 38 4.24 -3.35 4.03
CA VAL A 38 5.28 -3.08 5.04
C VAL A 38 4.88 -1.87 5.89
N ALA A 39 4.47 -0.76 5.27
CA ALA A 39 4.04 0.44 6.00
C ALA A 39 2.82 0.16 6.89
N SER A 40 1.83 -0.58 6.39
CA SER A 40 0.67 -1.02 7.16
C SER A 40 1.05 -1.94 8.32
N GLY A 41 2.03 -2.83 8.15
CA GLY A 41 2.53 -3.67 9.24
C GLY A 41 3.19 -2.84 10.34
N TYR A 42 4.02 -1.87 9.96
CA TYR A 42 4.64 -0.93 10.92
C TYR A 42 3.59 -0.08 11.65
N HIS A 43 2.56 0.37 10.92
CA HIS A 43 1.45 1.12 11.48
C HIS A 43 0.76 0.33 12.60
N GLU A 44 0.35 -0.91 12.32
CA GLU A 44 -0.32 -1.77 13.29
C GLU A 44 0.58 -2.12 14.49
N VAL A 45 1.85 -2.44 14.23
CA VAL A 45 2.81 -2.77 15.30
C VAL A 45 3.04 -1.58 16.21
N THR A 46 3.26 -0.38 15.66
CA THR A 46 3.53 0.80 16.50
C THR A 46 2.27 1.29 17.22
N LEU A 47 1.08 1.07 16.66
CA LEU A 47 -0.19 1.43 17.29
C LEU A 47 -0.63 0.46 18.40
N HIS A 48 -0.50 -0.85 18.18
CA HIS A 48 -1.08 -1.86 19.06
C HIS A 48 -0.05 -2.68 19.84
N HIS A 49 1.20 -2.71 19.39
CA HIS A 49 2.27 -3.55 19.95
C HIS A 49 3.57 -2.77 20.16
N TYR A 50 3.47 -1.50 20.55
CA TYR A 50 4.63 -0.62 20.72
C TYR A 50 5.75 -1.21 21.60
N PRO A 51 5.46 -1.92 22.72
CA PRO A 51 6.52 -2.58 23.50
C PRO A 51 7.35 -3.58 22.68
N LYS A 52 6.75 -4.32 21.73
CA LYS A 52 7.49 -5.23 20.85
C LYS A 52 8.37 -4.46 19.88
N PHE A 53 7.87 -3.35 19.32
CA PHE A 53 8.67 -2.46 18.49
C PHE A 53 9.90 -1.95 19.23
N LYS A 54 9.70 -1.44 20.44
CA LYS A 54 10.76 -0.86 21.29
C LYS A 54 11.76 -1.92 21.78
N ALA A 55 11.33 -3.16 22.01
CA ALA A 55 12.24 -4.25 22.34
C ALA A 55 13.28 -4.53 21.25
N ILE A 56 12.88 -4.42 19.97
CA ILE A 56 13.79 -4.57 18.83
C ILE A 56 14.55 -3.27 18.53
N HIS A 57 13.93 -2.10 18.79
CA HIS A 57 14.49 -0.77 18.52
C HIS A 57 14.63 0.04 19.81
N PRO A 58 15.50 -0.36 20.76
CA PRO A 58 15.58 0.27 22.08
C PRO A 58 15.95 1.77 22.02
N TYR A 59 16.63 2.19 20.96
CA TYR A 59 17.06 3.58 20.75
C TYR A 59 16.12 4.40 19.84
N ALA A 60 14.98 3.85 19.43
CA ALA A 60 13.98 4.61 18.67
C ALA A 60 13.45 5.78 19.52
N ASN A 61 13.26 6.95 18.91
CA ASN A 61 12.71 8.13 19.60
C ASN A 61 11.20 7.94 19.86
N ASP A 62 10.81 7.81 21.13
CA ASP A 62 9.42 7.59 21.51
C ASP A 62 8.52 8.76 21.11
N GLU A 63 9.04 9.99 21.11
CA GLU A 63 8.28 11.14 20.63
C GLU A 63 7.95 11.03 19.14
N TYR A 64 8.69 10.28 18.33
CA TYR A 64 8.36 10.09 16.90
C TYR A 64 7.57 8.81 16.64
N PHE A 65 7.95 7.73 17.31
CA PHE A 65 7.48 6.38 17.01
C PHE A 65 6.32 5.90 17.88
N ASN A 66 6.16 6.42 19.11
CA ASN A 66 5.06 6.04 19.99
C ASN A 66 3.83 6.91 19.73
N PRO A 67 2.72 6.37 19.19
CA PRO A 67 1.52 7.15 18.90
C PRO A 67 0.88 7.82 20.12
N GLU A 68 1.10 7.31 21.33
CA GLU A 68 0.62 7.92 22.57
C GLU A 68 1.29 9.27 22.87
N LEU A 69 2.52 9.46 22.38
CA LEU A 69 3.33 10.67 22.57
C LEU A 69 3.40 11.52 21.30
N SER A 70 3.52 10.88 20.14
CA SER A 70 3.95 11.54 18.91
C SER A 70 2.93 12.50 18.29
N TRP A 71 1.64 12.33 18.62
CA TRP A 71 0.55 13.15 18.10
C TRP A 71 0.70 14.64 18.45
N VAL A 72 1.45 15.00 19.50
CA VAL A 72 1.67 16.39 19.89
C VAL A 72 2.65 17.13 18.97
N ARG A 73 3.44 16.41 18.17
CA ARG A 73 4.52 17.00 17.35
C ARG A 73 4.06 17.91 16.23
N LYS A 74 2.77 17.89 15.91
CA LYS A 74 2.12 18.84 14.99
C LYS A 74 1.93 20.23 15.59
N TYR A 75 2.09 20.39 16.90
CA TYR A 75 1.93 21.64 17.61
C TYR A 75 3.27 22.31 17.94
N LYS A 76 3.28 23.63 18.11
CA LYS A 76 4.49 24.38 18.51
C LYS A 76 4.94 24.04 19.93
N ASP A 77 4.00 24.04 20.89
CA ASP A 77 4.31 23.86 22.31
C ASP A 77 3.09 23.32 23.07
N TRP A 78 2.69 22.08 22.80
CA TRP A 78 1.55 21.46 23.48
C TRP A 78 1.83 21.28 24.98
N PRO A 79 0.89 21.59 25.90
CA PRO A 79 -0.49 22.05 25.67
C PRO A 79 -0.67 23.57 25.62
N LEU A 80 0.39 24.35 25.82
CA LEU A 80 0.35 25.82 25.96
C LEU A 80 0.05 26.54 24.64
N ASN A 81 0.54 26.00 23.53
CA ASN A 81 0.37 26.53 22.19
C ASN A 81 0.00 25.43 21.19
N THR A 82 -1.26 25.44 20.76
CA THR A 82 -1.84 24.49 19.80
C THR A 82 -1.78 24.99 18.34
N ASP A 83 -0.99 26.02 18.05
CA ASP A 83 -0.70 26.42 16.68
C ASP A 83 0.11 25.35 15.96
N ALA A 84 0.00 25.34 14.63
CA ALA A 84 0.79 24.45 13.79
C ALA A 84 2.28 24.69 14.03
N ARG A 85 3.05 23.61 14.27
CA ARG A 85 4.51 23.67 14.45
C ARG A 85 5.20 24.31 13.24
N TYR A 86 4.72 23.93 12.06
CA TYR A 86 5.07 24.49 10.75
C TYR A 86 3.85 24.44 9.84
N PHE A 87 3.90 25.14 8.70
CA PHE A 87 2.82 25.15 7.72
C PHE A 87 2.36 23.73 7.37
N GLY A 88 1.06 23.45 7.40
CA GLY A 88 0.52 22.14 7.05
C GLY A 88 0.63 21.06 8.13
N SER A 89 1.38 21.26 9.22
CA SER A 89 1.66 20.18 10.20
C SER A 89 0.41 19.63 10.91
N LYS A 90 -0.71 20.36 10.94
CA LYS A 90 -1.98 19.90 11.53
C LYS A 90 -2.95 19.30 10.50
N ASP A 91 -2.60 19.35 9.23
CA ASP A 91 -3.48 19.16 8.09
C ASP A 91 -2.72 18.49 6.94
N ILE A 92 -2.35 19.20 5.88
CA ILE A 92 -1.81 18.61 4.63
C ILE A 92 -0.42 17.96 4.78
N LEU A 93 0.37 18.38 5.76
CA LEU A 93 1.71 17.87 6.08
C LEU A 93 1.74 17.14 7.44
N VAL A 94 0.59 16.71 7.97
CA VAL A 94 0.57 15.90 9.21
C VAL A 94 1.35 14.60 9.05
N TRP A 95 1.47 14.07 7.83
CA TRP A 95 2.25 12.86 7.56
C TRP A 95 3.76 13.01 7.80
N THR A 96 4.27 14.25 7.97
CA THR A 96 5.68 14.50 8.31
C THR A 96 5.92 14.71 9.81
N THR A 97 4.88 14.70 10.65
CA THR A 97 5.02 15.01 12.09
C THR A 97 5.45 13.82 12.92
N ASP A 98 4.97 12.63 12.58
CA ASP A 98 5.15 11.40 13.35
C ASP A 98 5.08 10.15 12.47
N PHE A 99 5.53 9.02 13.02
CA PHE A 99 5.61 7.76 12.31
C PHE A 99 4.24 7.15 12.00
N TYR A 100 3.24 7.38 12.86
CA TYR A 100 1.87 6.89 12.68
C TYR A 100 1.23 7.49 11.41
N HIS A 101 1.27 8.82 11.25
CA HIS A 101 0.72 9.48 10.07
C HIS A 101 1.56 9.22 8.82
N LEU A 102 2.89 9.08 8.95
CA LEU A 102 3.78 8.72 7.84
C LEU A 102 3.42 7.35 7.27
N THR A 103 3.36 6.31 8.11
CA THR A 103 3.10 4.93 7.68
C THR A 103 1.72 4.76 7.08
N ASN A 104 0.69 5.37 7.69
CA ASN A 104 -0.67 5.41 7.13
C ASN A 104 -0.71 6.13 5.77
N THR A 105 0.04 7.23 5.62
CA THR A 105 0.13 7.94 4.34
C THR A 105 0.85 7.10 3.27
N ILE A 106 1.95 6.43 3.61
CA ILE A 106 2.67 5.54 2.68
C ILE A 106 1.75 4.42 2.21
N ASP A 107 1.01 3.74 3.10
CA ASP A 107 0.09 2.67 2.69
C ASP A 107 -1.01 3.19 1.74
N ARG A 108 -1.63 4.34 2.06
CA ARG A 108 -2.66 4.94 1.20
C ARG A 108 -2.12 5.38 -0.16
N ILE A 109 -0.95 6.02 -0.20
CA ILE A 109 -0.31 6.43 -1.45
C ILE A 109 0.09 5.19 -2.25
N SER A 110 0.65 4.16 -1.62
CA SER A 110 0.95 2.90 -2.28
C SER A 110 -0.29 2.27 -2.92
N PHE A 111 -1.43 2.26 -2.23
CA PHE A 111 -2.67 1.72 -2.79
C PHE A 111 -3.17 2.53 -4.00
N LEU A 112 -3.13 3.86 -3.90
CA LEU A 112 -3.47 4.76 -5.01
C LEU A 112 -2.51 4.56 -6.20
N SER A 113 -1.21 4.60 -5.97
CA SER A 113 -0.17 4.44 -6.99
C SER A 113 -0.25 3.09 -7.68
N ALA A 114 -0.45 2.00 -6.93
CA ALA A 114 -0.65 0.68 -7.52
C ALA A 114 -1.90 0.64 -8.39
N THR A 115 -3.01 1.24 -7.94
CA THR A 115 -4.24 1.37 -8.74
C THR A 115 -3.98 2.13 -10.05
N LEU A 116 -3.24 3.23 -10.00
CA LEU A 116 -2.87 4.00 -11.20
C LEU A 116 -2.01 3.19 -12.16
N VAL A 117 -1.01 2.44 -11.66
CA VAL A 117 -0.18 1.54 -12.49
C VAL A 117 -1.03 0.51 -13.23
N VAL A 118 -2.02 -0.05 -12.53
CA VAL A 118 -2.93 -1.06 -13.10
C VAL A 118 -3.90 -0.47 -14.12
N THR A 119 -4.40 0.75 -13.89
CA THR A 119 -5.51 1.32 -14.66
C THR A 119 -5.10 2.24 -15.80
N ILE A 120 -3.96 2.94 -15.71
CA ILE A 120 -3.49 3.87 -16.74
C ILE A 120 -2.98 3.11 -17.97
N GLY A 121 -3.46 3.49 -19.15
CA GLY A 121 -3.01 2.96 -20.44
C GLY A 121 -4.17 2.41 -21.28
N GLU A 122 -3.84 1.62 -22.29
CA GLU A 122 -4.84 1.01 -23.17
C GLU A 122 -5.77 0.07 -22.39
N LYS A 123 -7.05 0.06 -22.77
CA LYS A 123 -8.04 -0.88 -22.25
C LYS A 123 -7.61 -2.31 -22.54
N LYS A 124 -7.55 -3.15 -21.50
CA LYS A 124 -7.24 -4.58 -21.59
C LYS A 124 -8.47 -5.44 -21.27
N PRO A 125 -8.46 -6.74 -21.58
CA PRO A 125 -9.47 -7.67 -21.07
C PRO A 125 -9.53 -7.64 -19.54
N TRP A 126 -10.72 -7.82 -18.96
CA TRP A 126 -10.95 -7.68 -17.51
C TRP A 126 -10.01 -8.55 -16.65
N TRP A 127 -9.62 -9.73 -17.15
CA TRP A 127 -8.76 -10.67 -16.41
C TRP A 127 -7.32 -10.15 -16.22
N HIS A 128 -6.83 -9.25 -17.09
CA HIS A 128 -5.54 -8.59 -16.85
C HIS A 128 -5.59 -7.75 -15.58
N TYR A 129 -6.68 -7.00 -15.37
CA TYR A 129 -6.86 -6.21 -14.17
C TYR A 129 -6.99 -7.12 -12.95
N ALA A 130 -7.71 -8.24 -13.05
CA ALA A 130 -7.81 -9.22 -11.98
C ALA A 130 -6.43 -9.79 -11.57
N ILE A 131 -5.58 -10.16 -12.53
CA ILE A 131 -4.22 -10.65 -12.23
C ILE A 131 -3.36 -9.55 -11.60
N ASN A 132 -3.40 -8.33 -12.14
CA ASN A 132 -2.63 -7.20 -11.63
C ASN A 132 -3.04 -6.83 -10.20
N VAL A 133 -4.34 -6.70 -9.93
CA VAL A 133 -4.89 -6.41 -8.60
C VAL A 133 -4.58 -7.57 -7.64
N GLY A 134 -4.82 -8.82 -8.07
CA GLY A 134 -4.54 -10.00 -7.24
C GLY A 134 -3.06 -10.10 -6.84
N SER A 135 -2.14 -9.87 -7.78
CA SER A 135 -0.69 -9.87 -7.51
C SER A 135 -0.30 -8.75 -6.55
N THR A 136 -0.87 -7.55 -6.74
CA THR A 136 -0.64 -6.39 -5.86
C THR A 136 -1.13 -6.66 -4.43
N LEU A 137 -2.34 -7.22 -4.28
CA LEU A 137 -2.91 -7.55 -2.97
C LEU A 137 -2.12 -8.66 -2.27
N LEU A 138 -1.69 -9.68 -3.01
CA LEU A 138 -0.83 -10.73 -2.48
C LEU A 138 0.51 -10.15 -1.99
N ALA A 139 1.17 -9.33 -2.79
CA ALA A 139 2.41 -8.68 -2.43
C ALA A 139 2.24 -7.78 -1.19
N ARG A 140 1.14 -7.03 -1.10
CA ARG A 140 0.78 -6.24 0.09
C ARG A 140 0.62 -7.13 1.32
N ARG A 141 -0.07 -8.27 1.21
CA ARG A 141 -0.23 -9.21 2.34
C ARG A 141 1.12 -9.79 2.78
N ILE A 142 2.00 -10.10 1.84
CA ILE A 142 3.36 -10.58 2.15
C ILE A 142 4.16 -9.50 2.89
N GLY A 143 4.15 -8.26 2.41
CA GLY A 143 4.84 -7.14 3.07
C GLY A 143 4.31 -6.87 4.49
N PHE A 144 2.98 -6.94 4.67
CA PHE A 144 2.37 -6.86 5.99
C PHE A 144 2.84 -7.98 6.91
N GLY A 145 2.73 -9.23 6.46
CA GLY A 145 3.08 -10.41 7.26
C GLY A 145 4.57 -10.43 7.64
N LEU A 146 5.45 -9.97 6.75
CA LEU A 146 6.87 -9.81 7.05
C LEU A 146 7.10 -8.93 8.29
N VAL A 147 6.40 -7.79 8.37
CA VAL A 147 6.56 -6.88 9.50
C VAL A 147 5.80 -7.42 10.72
N TYR A 148 4.49 -7.58 10.60
CA TYR A 148 3.59 -7.85 11.72
C TYR A 148 3.77 -9.26 12.30
N ASP A 149 3.86 -10.29 11.43
CA ASP A 149 3.86 -11.69 11.87
C ASP A 149 5.27 -12.29 12.02
N TYR A 150 6.28 -11.75 11.33
CA TYR A 150 7.64 -12.30 11.34
C TYR A 150 8.63 -11.47 12.14
N ILE A 151 8.77 -10.16 11.86
CA ILE A 151 9.73 -9.31 12.58
C ILE A 151 9.27 -9.05 14.03
N TYR A 152 7.99 -8.72 14.24
CA TYR A 152 7.44 -8.27 15.53
C TYR A 152 6.47 -9.25 16.19
N LYS A 153 6.63 -10.56 15.91
CA LYS A 153 5.78 -11.61 16.45
C LYS A 153 5.71 -11.62 17.98
#